data_AF-A0A843I1B7-F1
#
_entry.id   AF-A0A843I1B7-F1
#
_cell.length_a   1.000
_cell.length_b   1.000
_cell.length_c   1.000
_cell.angle_alpha   90.00
_cell.angle_beta   90.00
_cell.angle_gamma   90.00
#
_symmetry.space_group_name_H-M   'P 1'
#
loop_
_entity.id
_entity.type
_entity.pdbx_description
1 polymer ?
#
loop_
_entity_poly.entity_id
_entity_poly.type
_entity_poly.pdbx_seq_one_letter_code
_entity_poly.pdbx_strand_id
1 'polypeptide(L)'
;MTYDKDELNQLLENSNGIGLSSISDWEPSEIEKIAAHVRKKNKLFALHASEVEREDIDQILNLKPNLLIHMIAATPTDLQRVKDASIPIVLCPRAYLFFRLKHNLELMRKTGVTLLLGTDNGMINTPDVLEEVNVLRKNTTFTIEELLTMVTFTPRKALNLTDCIQARDLSVKYIVLERDSLKLVYASE
;
A
#
# COMPACT_ATOMS: atom_id res chain seq x y z
N MET A 1 -2.48 5.30 -22.29
CA MET A 1 -1.02 5.57 -22.44
C MET A 1 -0.35 4.40 -23.15
N THR A 2 0.87 4.56 -23.68
CA THR A 2 1.59 3.50 -24.45
C THR A 2 2.92 3.14 -23.79
N TYR A 3 3.30 1.86 -23.85
CA TYR A 3 4.55 1.34 -23.33
C TYR A 3 5.73 1.84 -24.20
N ASP A 4 6.66 2.54 -23.56
CA ASP A 4 7.97 2.84 -24.12
C ASP A 4 9.05 2.05 -23.36
N LYS A 5 9.80 1.23 -24.10
CA LYS A 5 10.81 0.35 -23.52
C LYS A 5 12.00 1.14 -22.96
N ASP A 6 12.43 2.19 -23.65
CA ASP A 6 13.64 2.93 -23.32
C ASP A 6 13.37 3.85 -22.14
N GLU A 7 12.21 4.52 -22.12
CA GLU A 7 11.73 5.28 -20.96
C GLU A 7 11.64 4.37 -19.72
N LEU A 8 10.98 3.21 -19.85
CA LEU A 8 10.79 2.32 -18.70
C LEU A 8 12.12 1.76 -18.17
N ASN A 9 13.11 1.52 -19.04
CA ASN A 9 14.46 1.15 -18.59
C ASN A 9 15.09 2.26 -17.76
N GLN A 10 15.04 3.51 -18.23
CA GLN A 10 15.62 4.65 -17.51
C GLN A 10 14.95 4.85 -16.14
N LEU A 11 13.62 4.72 -16.07
CA LEU A 11 12.90 4.80 -14.79
C LEU A 11 13.35 3.71 -13.82
N LEU A 12 13.41 2.46 -14.28
CA LEU A 12 13.76 1.31 -13.43
C LEU A 12 15.24 1.28 -12.99
N GLU A 13 16.13 1.91 -13.75
CA GLU A 13 17.52 2.14 -13.35
C GLU A 13 17.63 3.11 -12.16
N ASN A 14 16.70 4.07 -12.06
CA ASN A 14 16.72 5.13 -11.06
C ASN A 14 15.66 4.97 -9.96
N SER A 15 14.89 3.89 -9.96
CA SER A 15 13.81 3.64 -9.00
C SER A 15 13.82 2.22 -8.44
N ASN A 16 13.06 1.99 -7.37
CA ASN A 16 12.81 0.65 -6.83
C ASN A 16 11.63 -0.08 -7.50
N GLY A 17 10.90 0.60 -8.39
CA GLY A 17 9.67 0.08 -8.97
C GLY A 17 8.88 1.10 -9.77
N ILE A 18 7.70 0.68 -10.20
CA ILE A 18 6.73 1.48 -10.95
C ILE A 18 5.38 1.41 -10.24
N GLY A 19 4.80 2.58 -10.02
CA GLY A 19 3.43 2.75 -9.56
C GLY A 19 2.59 3.31 -10.71
N LEU A 20 1.43 2.71 -10.98
CA LEU A 20 0.47 3.22 -11.96
C LEU A 20 -0.76 3.81 -11.27
N SER A 21 -1.36 4.81 -11.90
CA SER A 21 -2.56 5.48 -11.40
C SER A 21 -3.74 4.50 -11.36
N SER A 22 -4.24 4.01 -12.49
CA SER A 22 -5.27 2.97 -12.57
C SER A 22 -5.03 2.07 -13.79
N ILE A 23 -5.61 0.87 -13.79
CA ILE A 23 -5.66 0.02 -14.99
C ILE A 23 -6.43 0.69 -16.14
N SER A 24 -7.38 1.58 -15.83
CA SER A 24 -8.20 2.28 -16.82
C SER A 24 -7.46 3.35 -17.64
N ASP A 25 -6.29 3.80 -17.18
CA ASP A 25 -5.45 4.77 -17.91
C ASP A 25 -4.67 4.14 -19.08
N TRP A 26 -4.73 2.82 -19.21
CA TRP A 26 -3.91 2.02 -20.11
C TRP A 26 -4.73 1.06 -20.96
N GLU A 27 -4.27 0.86 -22.21
CA GLU A 27 -4.72 -0.29 -22.97
C GLU A 27 -4.21 -1.59 -22.30
N PRO A 28 -5.01 -2.65 -22.19
CA PRO A 28 -4.64 -3.88 -21.48
C PRO A 28 -3.28 -4.46 -21.93
N SER A 29 -3.04 -4.49 -23.25
CA SER A 29 -1.78 -5.01 -23.80
C SER A 29 -0.54 -4.14 -23.47
N GLU A 30 -0.73 -2.86 -23.16
CA GLU A 30 0.36 -1.94 -22.84
C GLU A 30 0.75 -2.05 -21.36
N ILE A 31 -0.24 -2.12 -20.46
CA ILE A 31 0.02 -2.33 -19.02
C ILE A 31 0.61 -3.72 -18.75
N GLU A 32 0.22 -4.75 -19.51
CA GLU A 32 0.82 -6.08 -19.44
C GLU A 32 2.32 -6.06 -19.79
N LYS A 33 2.72 -5.26 -20.79
CA LYS A 33 4.14 -5.07 -21.16
C LYS A 33 4.91 -4.39 -20.02
N ILE A 34 4.33 -3.36 -19.40
CA ILE A 34 4.93 -2.68 -18.24
C ILE A 34 5.13 -3.68 -17.10
N ALA A 35 4.06 -4.37 -16.67
CA ALA A 35 4.12 -5.32 -15.58
C ALA A 35 5.13 -6.44 -15.84
N ALA A 36 5.20 -6.96 -17.07
CA ALA A 36 6.18 -7.95 -17.47
C ALA A 36 7.62 -7.42 -17.44
N HIS A 37 7.85 -6.18 -17.87
CA HIS A 37 9.18 -5.57 -17.87
C HIS A 37 9.66 -5.28 -16.44
N VAL A 38 8.82 -4.68 -15.59
CA VAL A 38 9.12 -4.41 -14.18
C VAL A 38 9.48 -5.70 -13.44
N ARG A 39 8.70 -6.77 -13.66
CA ARG A 39 8.96 -8.10 -13.09
C ARG A 39 10.28 -8.69 -13.60
N LYS A 40 10.59 -8.56 -14.90
CA LYS A 40 11.87 -9.04 -15.47
C LYS A 40 13.09 -8.34 -14.84
N LYS A 41 12.92 -7.11 -14.37
CA LYS A 41 13.96 -6.34 -13.66
C LYS A 41 13.99 -6.63 -12.15
N ASN A 42 13.13 -7.50 -11.64
CA ASN A 42 12.95 -7.79 -10.21
C ASN A 42 12.68 -6.53 -9.37
N LYS A 43 11.83 -5.63 -9.90
CA LYS A 43 11.46 -4.36 -9.27
C LYS A 43 9.99 -4.41 -8.82
N LEU A 44 9.61 -3.49 -7.94
CA LEU A 44 8.24 -3.43 -7.41
C LEU A 44 7.26 -2.91 -8.46
N PHE A 45 6.08 -3.50 -8.51
CA PHE A 45 4.95 -3.03 -9.32
C PHE A 45 3.74 -2.78 -8.42
N ALA A 46 3.17 -1.59 -8.48
CA ALA A 46 2.02 -1.17 -7.69
C ALA A 46 1.02 -0.40 -8.55
N LEU A 47 -0.23 -0.36 -8.11
CA LEU A 47 -1.26 0.48 -8.74
C LEU A 47 -2.41 0.77 -7.78
N HIS A 48 -3.11 1.89 -8.00
CA HIS A 48 -4.41 2.06 -7.38
C HIS A 48 -5.41 1.12 -8.04
N ALA A 49 -6.31 0.59 -7.22
CA ALA A 49 -7.28 -0.39 -7.65
C ALA A 49 -8.57 -0.20 -6.85
N SER A 50 -9.70 -0.22 -7.54
CA SER A 50 -11.04 -0.10 -6.99
C SER A 50 -11.15 0.99 -5.91
N GLU A 51 -10.62 2.18 -6.19
CA GLU A 51 -10.64 3.30 -5.23
C GLU A 51 -12.03 3.94 -5.16
N VAL A 52 -12.56 4.38 -6.29
CA VAL A 52 -13.88 5.05 -6.34
C VAL A 52 -14.93 4.11 -6.89
N GLU A 53 -14.62 3.48 -8.03
CA GLU A 53 -15.48 2.52 -8.71
C GLU A 53 -14.84 1.14 -8.69
N ARG A 54 -15.66 0.09 -8.66
CA ARG A 54 -15.17 -1.29 -8.69
C ARG A 54 -14.56 -1.60 -10.06
N GLU A 55 -13.32 -2.05 -10.07
CA GLU A 55 -12.61 -2.49 -11.27
C GLU A 55 -12.59 -4.03 -11.37
N ASP A 56 -12.18 -4.54 -12.54
CA ASP A 56 -12.03 -5.98 -12.75
C ASP A 56 -10.79 -6.52 -12.02
N ILE A 57 -11.03 -7.14 -10.85
CA ILE A 57 -9.96 -7.67 -10.02
C ILE A 57 -9.18 -8.79 -10.70
N ASP A 58 -9.79 -9.55 -11.62
CA ASP A 58 -9.09 -10.59 -12.39
C ASP A 58 -7.97 -9.99 -13.22
N GLN A 59 -8.30 -8.94 -13.95
CA GLN A 59 -7.35 -8.25 -14.83
C GLN A 59 -6.22 -7.64 -14.01
N ILE A 60 -6.54 -7.03 -12.87
CA ILE A 60 -5.54 -6.45 -11.97
C ILE A 60 -4.61 -7.53 -11.41
N LEU A 61 -5.14 -8.66 -10.93
CA LEU A 61 -4.33 -9.75 -10.38
C LEU A 61 -3.47 -10.45 -11.45
N ASN A 62 -3.92 -10.50 -12.71
CA ASN A 62 -3.13 -11.02 -13.82
C ASN A 62 -1.85 -10.22 -14.09
N LEU A 63 -1.81 -8.94 -13.72
CA LEU A 63 -0.60 -8.11 -13.78
C LEU A 63 0.44 -8.49 -12.71
N LYS A 64 0.04 -9.27 -11.69
CA LYS A 64 0.87 -9.70 -10.55
C LYS A 64 1.50 -8.53 -9.79
N PRO A 65 0.71 -7.57 -9.28
CA PRO A 65 1.23 -6.47 -8.49
C PRO A 65 1.80 -6.94 -7.15
N ASN A 66 2.79 -6.20 -6.64
CA ASN A 66 3.37 -6.39 -5.32
C ASN A 66 2.50 -5.80 -4.21
N LEU A 67 1.72 -4.77 -4.52
CA LEU A 67 0.79 -4.11 -3.61
C LEU A 67 -0.31 -3.37 -4.40
N LEU A 68 -1.50 -3.30 -3.82
CA LEU A 68 -2.64 -2.55 -4.34
C LEU A 68 -2.95 -1.36 -3.45
N ILE A 69 -3.22 -0.19 -4.01
CA ILE A 69 -3.59 0.99 -3.24
C ILE A 69 -5.12 1.13 -3.22
N HIS A 70 -5.66 1.45 -2.04
CA HIS A 70 -7.07 1.72 -1.73
C HIS A 70 -8.00 0.51 -1.62
N MET A 71 -8.48 -0.04 -2.75
CA MET A 71 -9.45 -1.15 -2.82
C MET A 71 -10.74 -0.94 -2.00
N ILE A 72 -11.17 0.31 -1.80
CA ILE A 72 -12.33 0.62 -0.93
C ILE A 72 -13.69 0.42 -1.61
N ALA A 73 -13.73 0.37 -2.95
CA ALA A 73 -14.90 -0.01 -3.76
C ALA A 73 -14.94 -1.52 -4.07
N ALA A 74 -13.96 -2.29 -3.60
CA ALA A 74 -13.88 -3.73 -3.84
C ALA A 74 -14.99 -4.51 -3.11
N THR A 75 -15.48 -5.57 -3.74
CA THR A 75 -16.47 -6.48 -3.12
C THR A 75 -15.79 -7.43 -2.14
N PRO A 76 -16.56 -8.09 -1.23
CA PRO A 76 -16.01 -9.15 -0.38
C PRO A 76 -15.29 -10.25 -1.17
N THR A 77 -15.82 -10.61 -2.35
CA THR A 77 -15.20 -11.59 -3.24
C THR A 77 -13.87 -11.08 -3.78
N ASP A 78 -13.79 -9.82 -4.22
CA ASP A 78 -12.54 -9.23 -4.72
C ASP A 78 -11.46 -9.24 -3.62
N LEU A 79 -11.81 -8.84 -2.39
CA LEU A 79 -10.90 -8.85 -1.24
C LEU A 79 -10.41 -10.27 -0.90
N GLN A 80 -11.29 -11.28 -0.99
CA GLN A 80 -10.90 -12.67 -0.77
C GLN A 80 -9.88 -13.13 -1.81
N ARG A 81 -10.05 -12.73 -3.07
CA ARG A 81 -9.10 -13.09 -4.13
C ARG A 81 -7.73 -12.43 -3.96
N VAL A 82 -7.71 -11.17 -3.54
CA VAL A 82 -6.46 -10.46 -3.22
C VAL A 82 -5.73 -11.16 -2.05
N LYS A 83 -6.48 -11.57 -1.03
CA LYS A 83 -5.95 -12.37 0.08
C LYS A 83 -5.37 -13.69 -0.40
N ASP A 84 -6.09 -14.43 -1.24
CA ASP A 84 -5.63 -15.73 -1.77
C ASP A 84 -4.37 -15.56 -2.64
N ALA A 85 -4.25 -14.45 -3.36
CA ALA A 85 -3.05 -14.07 -4.11
C ALA A 85 -1.90 -13.57 -3.21
N SER A 86 -2.12 -13.43 -1.89
CA SER A 86 -1.15 -12.90 -0.92
C SER A 86 -0.65 -11.50 -1.25
N ILE A 87 -1.49 -10.66 -1.86
CA ILE A 87 -1.13 -9.29 -2.22
C ILE A 87 -1.63 -8.34 -1.11
N PRO A 88 -0.75 -7.51 -0.52
CA PRO A 88 -1.13 -6.53 0.47
C PRO A 88 -1.91 -5.36 -0.15
N ILE A 89 -2.82 -4.78 0.64
CA ILE A 89 -3.57 -3.57 0.30
C ILE A 89 -3.08 -2.41 1.18
N VAL A 90 -2.78 -1.27 0.56
CA VAL A 90 -2.42 -0.02 1.23
C VAL A 90 -3.67 0.83 1.43
N LEU A 91 -3.97 1.15 2.69
CA LEU A 91 -5.04 2.06 3.05
C LEU A 91 -4.49 3.49 3.17
N CYS A 92 -5.25 4.47 2.66
CA CYS A 92 -4.92 5.90 2.78
C CYS A 92 -6.05 6.69 3.46
N PRO A 93 -6.30 6.48 4.77
CA PRO A 93 -7.42 7.07 5.50
C PRO A 93 -7.60 8.59 5.34
N ARG A 94 -6.52 9.38 5.40
CA ARG A 94 -6.62 10.84 5.21
C ARG A 94 -7.09 11.21 3.80
N ALA A 95 -6.65 10.48 2.78
CA ALA A 95 -7.15 10.68 1.42
C ALA A 95 -8.66 10.39 1.34
N TYR A 96 -9.13 9.34 2.00
CA TYR A 96 -10.57 9.01 2.04
C TYR A 96 -11.39 10.13 2.67
N LEU A 97 -10.88 10.76 3.74
CA LEU A 97 -11.53 11.89 4.38
C LEU A 97 -11.54 13.13 3.47
N PHE A 98 -10.41 13.44 2.83
CA PHE A 98 -10.27 14.58 1.93
C PHE A 98 -11.25 14.49 0.74
N PHE A 99 -11.28 13.35 0.07
CA PHE A 99 -12.16 13.09 -1.08
C PHE A 99 -13.57 12.64 -0.69
N ARG A 100 -13.87 12.49 0.60
CA ARG A 100 -15.17 12.03 1.15
C ARG A 100 -15.59 10.66 0.59
N LEU A 101 -14.62 9.76 0.44
CA LEU A 101 -14.82 8.43 -0.11
C LEU A 101 -15.43 7.49 0.93
N LYS A 102 -16.46 6.76 0.50
CA LYS A 102 -17.06 5.70 1.31
C LYS A 102 -16.09 4.52 1.37
N HIS A 103 -15.92 3.95 2.55
CA HIS A 103 -15.05 2.81 2.78
C HIS A 103 -15.61 1.94 3.90
N ASN A 104 -15.30 0.64 3.84
CA ASN A 104 -15.71 -0.32 4.87
C ASN A 104 -14.47 -1.07 5.41
N LEU A 105 -13.78 -0.43 6.35
CA LEU A 105 -12.56 -1.00 6.93
C LEU A 105 -12.84 -2.24 7.77
N GLU A 106 -14.02 -2.36 8.38
CA GLU A 106 -14.44 -3.55 9.11
C GLU A 106 -14.51 -4.77 8.19
N LEU A 107 -15.06 -4.60 6.98
CA LEU A 107 -15.08 -5.65 5.97
C LEU A 107 -13.66 -6.08 5.58
N MET A 108 -12.77 -5.11 5.28
CA MET A 108 -11.38 -5.41 4.91
C MET A 108 -10.65 -6.15 6.03
N ARG A 109 -10.82 -5.69 7.27
CA ARG A 109 -10.28 -6.36 8.46
C ARG A 109 -10.82 -7.79 8.60
N LYS A 110 -12.13 -7.98 8.47
CA LYS A 110 -12.79 -9.29 8.61
C LYS A 110 -12.36 -10.29 7.54
N THR A 111 -12.09 -9.84 6.32
CA THR A 111 -11.57 -10.72 5.26
C THR A 111 -10.19 -11.28 5.65
N GLY A 112 -9.39 -10.54 6.42
CA GLY A 112 -8.04 -10.94 6.82
C GLY A 112 -7.03 -10.85 5.68
N VAL A 113 -7.28 -9.96 4.71
CA VAL A 113 -6.26 -9.54 3.74
C VAL A 113 -5.14 -8.79 4.47
N THR A 114 -3.91 -8.85 3.96
CA THR A 114 -2.81 -8.08 4.55
C THR A 114 -3.03 -6.60 4.28
N LEU A 115 -3.10 -5.79 5.35
CA LEU A 115 -3.32 -4.35 5.25
C LEU A 115 -2.05 -3.59 5.66
N LEU A 116 -1.77 -2.51 4.94
CA LEU A 116 -0.72 -1.52 5.19
C LEU A 116 -1.34 -0.13 5.30
N LEU A 117 -0.61 0.86 5.80
CA LEU A 117 -1.01 2.28 5.68
C LEU A 117 -0.04 3.04 4.78
N GLY A 118 -0.61 3.96 3.99
CA GLY A 118 0.11 4.89 3.14
C GLY A 118 -0.52 6.26 3.20
N THR A 119 0.27 7.29 2.90
CA THR A 119 -0.17 8.69 2.98
C THR A 119 -0.81 9.20 1.70
N ASP A 120 -0.82 8.37 0.65
CA ASP A 120 -1.12 8.81 -0.71
C ASP A 120 -0.14 9.92 -1.14
N ASN A 121 -0.60 11.01 -1.75
CA ASN A 121 0.23 12.00 -2.41
C ASN A 121 0.48 13.28 -1.58
N GLY A 122 1.59 13.95 -1.91
CA GLY A 122 2.04 15.19 -1.26
C GLY A 122 1.21 16.44 -1.55
N MET A 123 0.24 16.38 -2.47
CA MET A 123 -0.65 17.52 -2.75
C MET A 123 -1.69 17.69 -1.62
N ILE A 124 -2.17 16.58 -1.06
CA ILE A 124 -3.23 16.59 -0.04
C ILE A 124 -2.71 16.26 1.37
N ASN A 125 -1.60 15.54 1.47
CA ASN A 125 -1.12 14.98 2.72
C ASN A 125 0.39 15.21 2.91
N THR A 126 0.78 15.62 4.12
CA THR A 126 2.18 15.47 4.57
C THR A 126 2.53 13.97 4.61
N PRO A 127 3.73 13.55 4.19
CA PRO A 127 4.17 12.14 4.16
C PRO A 127 4.53 11.63 5.57
N ASP A 128 3.54 11.64 6.48
CA ASP A 128 3.61 11.07 7.82
C ASP A 128 2.60 9.92 7.96
N VAL A 129 3.11 8.69 8.09
CA VAL A 129 2.28 7.48 8.26
C VAL A 129 1.69 7.35 9.67
N LEU A 130 2.25 8.02 10.68
CA LEU A 130 1.68 8.04 12.03
C LEU A 130 0.40 8.89 12.08
N GLU A 131 0.27 9.87 11.19
CA GLU A 131 -1.00 10.61 11.03
C GLU A 131 -2.11 9.71 10.49
N GLU A 132 -1.82 8.73 9.62
CA GLU A 132 -2.80 7.71 9.21
C GLU A 132 -3.25 6.84 10.40
N VAL A 133 -2.30 6.45 11.27
CA VAL A 133 -2.60 5.73 12.51
C VAL A 133 -3.49 6.56 13.43
N ASN A 134 -3.19 7.86 13.58
CA ASN A 134 -3.97 8.78 14.41
C ASN A 134 -5.40 8.99 13.89
N VAL A 135 -5.62 8.90 12.57
CA VAL A 135 -6.96 8.92 11.99
C VAL A 135 -7.70 7.62 12.32
N LEU A 136 -7.09 6.45 12.10
CA LEU A 136 -7.78 5.17 12.27
C LEU A 136 -8.02 4.80 13.73
N ARG A 137 -7.12 5.13 14.66
CA ARG A 137 -7.30 4.79 16.08
C ARG A 137 -8.58 5.40 16.68
N LYS A 138 -9.14 6.44 16.06
CA LYS A 138 -10.39 7.10 16.49
C LYS A 138 -11.65 6.30 16.14
N ASN A 139 -11.61 5.40 15.15
CA ASN A 139 -12.80 4.66 14.67
C ASN A 139 -12.92 3.23 15.26
N THR A 140 -12.04 2.86 16.20
CA THR A 140 -12.05 1.57 16.95
C THR A 140 -12.02 0.28 16.11
N THR A 141 -11.87 0.37 14.78
CA THR A 141 -11.86 -0.80 13.90
C THR A 141 -10.63 -1.68 14.15
N PHE A 142 -9.50 -1.05 14.47
CA PHE A 142 -8.21 -1.69 14.71
C PHE A 142 -7.70 -1.33 16.10
N THR A 143 -6.97 -2.25 16.73
CA THR A 143 -6.21 -1.92 17.95
C THR A 143 -4.98 -1.08 17.61
N ILE A 144 -4.41 -0.40 18.61
CA ILE A 144 -3.19 0.39 18.38
C ILE A 144 -2.02 -0.50 17.96
N GLU A 145 -1.91 -1.71 18.51
CA GLU A 145 -0.88 -2.68 18.16
C GLU A 145 -1.02 -3.15 16.70
N GLU A 146 -2.25 -3.41 16.23
CA GLU A 146 -2.52 -3.73 14.83
C GLU A 146 -2.06 -2.58 13.93
N LEU A 147 -2.46 -1.34 14.23
CA LEU A 147 -2.10 -0.16 13.45
C LEU A 147 -0.59 0.09 13.41
N LEU A 148 0.11 -0.01 14.54
CA LEU A 148 1.57 0.14 14.58
C LEU A 148 2.26 -0.97 13.78
N THR A 149 1.73 -2.20 13.80
CA THR A 149 2.26 -3.31 12.98
C THR A 149 2.10 -3.02 11.48
N MET A 150 0.97 -2.40 11.08
CA MET A 150 0.68 -2.01 9.68
C MET A 150 1.60 -0.91 9.13
N VAL A 151 2.32 -0.17 9.98
CA VAL A 151 3.29 0.87 9.58
C VAL A 151 4.75 0.52 9.90
N THR A 152 5.01 -0.62 10.52
CA THR A 152 6.38 -1.04 10.89
C THR A 152 6.72 -2.41 10.29
N PHE A 153 6.24 -3.50 10.88
CA PHE A 153 6.62 -4.86 10.51
C PHE A 153 6.00 -5.31 9.18
N THR A 154 4.69 -5.13 9.02
CA THR A 154 3.97 -5.62 7.83
C THR A 154 4.49 -5.01 6.52
N PRO A 155 4.71 -3.68 6.39
CA PRO A 155 5.21 -3.11 5.15
C PRO A 155 6.64 -3.55 4.84
N ARG A 156 7.50 -3.72 5.86
CA ARG A 156 8.85 -4.25 5.68
C ARG A 156 8.82 -5.67 5.09
N LYS A 157 7.96 -6.54 5.61
CA LYS A 157 7.75 -7.88 5.06
C LYS A 157 7.20 -7.84 3.63
N ALA A 158 6.19 -7.01 3.38
CA ALA A 158 5.57 -6.85 2.07
C ALA A 158 6.56 -6.36 0.99
N LEU A 159 7.47 -5.46 1.37
CA LEU A 159 8.49 -4.89 0.50
C LEU A 159 9.80 -5.71 0.48
N ASN A 160 9.83 -6.88 1.15
CA ASN A 160 10.99 -7.76 1.27
C ASN A 160 12.25 -7.03 1.78
N LEU A 161 12.08 -6.14 2.76
CA LEU A 161 13.18 -5.44 3.44
C LEU A 161 13.71 -6.32 4.56
N THR A 162 15.03 -6.44 4.72
CA THR A 162 15.63 -7.39 5.68
C THR A 162 15.92 -6.79 7.04
N ASP A 163 15.89 -5.47 7.18
CA ASP A 163 16.17 -4.75 8.42
C ASP A 163 14.90 -4.55 9.27
N CYS A 164 15.08 -4.48 10.60
CA CYS A 164 14.04 -4.20 11.60
C CYS A 164 12.75 -5.06 11.53
N ILE A 165 12.82 -6.26 10.93
CA ILE A 165 11.70 -7.22 10.91
C ILE A 165 11.63 -8.04 12.21
N GLN A 166 12.70 -8.14 13.00
CA GLN A 166 12.67 -8.86 14.27
C GLN A 166 12.92 -7.92 15.45
N ALA A 167 11.90 -7.75 16.30
CA ALA A 167 11.87 -6.87 17.47
C ALA A 167 12.83 -7.26 18.61
N ARG A 168 13.78 -8.17 18.39
CA ARG A 168 14.65 -8.71 19.45
C ARG A 168 16.02 -8.05 19.52
N ASP A 169 16.45 -7.40 18.45
CA ASP A 169 17.67 -6.62 18.48
C ASP A 169 17.30 -5.14 18.61
N LEU A 170 17.77 -4.48 19.67
CA LEU A 170 17.64 -3.04 19.86
C LEU A 170 18.89 -2.29 19.36
N SER A 171 19.86 -2.98 18.75
CA SER A 171 21.00 -2.36 18.07
C SER A 171 20.63 -1.77 16.70
N VAL A 172 19.34 -1.85 16.31
CA VAL A 172 18.80 -1.35 15.04
C VAL A 172 17.97 -0.08 15.25
N LYS A 173 17.76 0.66 14.17
CA LYS A 173 17.01 1.92 14.16
C LYS A 173 15.64 1.78 14.80
N TYR A 174 15.35 2.60 15.81
CA TYR A 174 14.11 2.65 16.58
C TYR A 174 13.60 4.08 16.74
N ILE A 175 12.30 4.19 17.05
CA ILE A 175 11.66 5.43 17.44
C ILE A 175 10.98 5.26 18.80
N VAL A 176 10.93 6.33 19.57
CA VAL A 176 10.18 6.42 20.83
C VAL A 176 9.01 7.34 20.60
N LEU A 177 7.82 6.85 20.88
CA LEU A 177 6.58 7.60 20.78
C LEU A 177 6.01 7.83 22.17
N GLU A 178 5.43 8.99 22.40
CA GLU A 178 4.58 9.21 23.57
C GLU A 178 3.32 8.34 23.42
N ARG A 179 2.96 7.61 24.47
CA ARG A 179 1.99 6.50 24.40
C ARG A 179 0.62 6.94 23.89
N ASP A 180 0.11 8.07 24.36
CA ASP A 180 -1.28 8.45 24.12
C ASP A 180 -1.44 9.33 22.87
N SER A 181 -0.48 10.19 22.59
CA SER A 181 -0.48 11.08 21.41
C SER A 181 0.22 10.47 20.20
N LEU A 182 1.03 9.43 20.38
CA LEU A 182 1.96 8.88 19.38
C LEU A 182 2.93 9.94 18.83
N LYS A 183 3.12 11.04 19.55
CA LYS A 183 4.08 12.06 19.17
C LYS A 183 5.48 11.47 19.22
N LEU A 184 6.25 11.68 18.14
CA LEU A 184 7.67 11.32 18.11
C LEU A 184 8.42 12.07 19.22
N VAL A 185 9.01 11.31 20.13
CA VAL A 185 9.86 11.80 21.22
C VAL A 185 11.32 11.72 20.82
N TYR A 186 11.70 10.62 20.16
CA TYR A 186 13.07 10.34 19.76
C TYR A 186 13.11 9.42 18.55
N ALA A 187 14.09 9.62 17.68
CA ALA A 187 14.47 8.69 16.63
C ALA A 187 15.96 8.42 16.75
N SER A 188 16.35 7.15 16.77
CA SER A 188 17.77 6.79 16.75
C SER A 188 18.37 7.09 15.37
N GLU A 189 19.59 7.63 15.35
CA GLU A 189 20.35 7.90 14.12
C GLU A 189 20.69 6.62 13.32
#